data_AF-A0A2W4UZ39-F1
#
_entry.id   AF-A0A2W4UZ39-F1
#
_cell.length_a   1.000
_cell.length_b   1.000
_cell.length_c   1.000
_cell.angle_alpha   90.00
_cell.angle_beta   90.00
_cell.angle_gamma   90.00
#
_symmetry.space_group_name_H-M   'P 1'
#
loop_
_entity.id
_entity.type
_entity.pdbx_description
1 polymer ?
#
loop_
_entity_poly.entity_id
_entity_poly.type
_entity_poly.pdbx_seq_one_letter_code
_entity_poly.pdbx_strand_id
1 'polypeptide(L)'
;MKKLSAKLIITLSLTLISLVVGSYVIGIGVIGGGKFSFEALEWERFSSYFNNILSPILAAIAAAIAFFSLTHQLREARRESSLNEQIANYLNNIKLLQSMIDKRWKTIIRVNQMDWEEEPFYAINVANIKERLNKLDYLTPEIIRLFRLFEDLVDAVQWYTHLHKEKIDLSTQSFPKNEWAHFSQALIQEQDKKMKYCYEYCIWSLTEPTKQADKYYKEIIIYRQFYENLVESGTLNES
;
A
#
# COMPACT_ATOMS: atom_id res chain seq x y z
N MET A 1 11.46 -1.25 -19.88
CA MET A 1 10.92 -2.36 -20.70
C MET A 1 9.40 -2.17 -20.84
N LYS A 2 8.90 -1.98 -22.07
CA LYS A 2 7.46 -1.80 -22.33
C LYS A 2 6.69 -3.08 -21.96
N LYS A 3 5.57 -2.96 -21.22
CA LYS A 3 4.61 -4.06 -21.01
C LYS A 3 4.21 -4.60 -22.39
N LEU A 4 4.38 -5.90 -22.64
CA LEU A 4 3.71 -6.54 -23.77
C LEU A 4 2.21 -6.40 -23.52
N SER A 5 1.50 -5.75 -24.43
CA SER A 5 0.06 -5.57 -24.29
C SER A 5 -0.65 -6.90 -24.51
N ALA A 6 -1.76 -7.13 -23.80
CA ALA A 6 -2.61 -8.30 -24.01
C ALA A 6 -3.01 -8.48 -25.49
N LYS A 7 -3.16 -7.37 -26.23
CA LYS A 7 -3.37 -7.38 -27.67
C LYS A 7 -2.22 -8.05 -28.43
N LEU A 8 -0.97 -7.77 -28.08
CA LEU A 8 0.19 -8.39 -28.73
C LEU A 8 0.23 -9.90 -28.50
N ILE A 9 -0.09 -10.35 -27.28
CA ILE A 9 -0.15 -11.77 -26.91
C ILE A 9 -1.25 -12.47 -27.73
N ILE A 10 -2.46 -11.90 -27.77
CA ILE A 10 -3.58 -12.45 -28.54
C ILE A 10 -3.26 -12.51 -30.04
N THR A 11 -2.67 -11.45 -30.61
CA THR A 11 -2.30 -11.43 -32.04
C THR A 11 -1.21 -12.46 -32.35
N LEU A 12 -0.20 -12.61 -31.50
CA LEU A 12 0.82 -13.64 -31.62
C LEU A 12 0.20 -15.04 -31.58
N SER A 13 -0.71 -15.30 -30.63
CA SER A 13 -1.42 -16.58 -30.54
C SER A 13 -2.26 -16.88 -31.79
N LEU A 14 -3.01 -15.89 -32.31
CA LEU A 14 -3.82 -16.06 -33.52
C LEU A 14 -2.98 -16.28 -34.77
N THR A 15 -1.85 -15.59 -34.89
CA THR A 15 -0.94 -15.75 -36.04
C THR A 15 -0.30 -17.13 -36.02
N LEU A 16 0.03 -17.64 -34.83
CA LEU A 16 0.52 -18.99 -34.63
C LEU A 16 -0.49 -20.06 -35.02
N ILE A 17 -1.75 -19.92 -34.55
CA ILE A 17 -2.83 -20.85 -34.88
C ILE A 17 -3.02 -20.90 -36.40
N SER A 18 -3.02 -19.75 -37.06
CA SER A 18 -3.12 -19.67 -38.52
C SER A 18 -1.94 -20.34 -39.25
N LEU A 19 -0.72 -20.25 -38.71
CA LEU A 19 0.47 -20.93 -39.24
C LEU A 19 0.38 -22.46 -39.11
N VAL A 20 -0.14 -22.95 -37.99
CA VAL A 20 -0.36 -24.39 -37.75
C VAL A 20 -1.48 -24.92 -38.66
N VAL A 21 -2.60 -24.22 -38.76
CA VAL A 21 -3.69 -24.60 -39.67
C VAL A 21 -3.22 -24.56 -41.13
N GLY A 22 -2.48 -23.52 -41.51
CA GLY A 22 -1.92 -23.39 -42.86
C GLY A 22 -0.93 -24.51 -43.21
N SER A 23 -0.03 -24.88 -42.31
CA SER A 23 0.90 -26.00 -42.52
C SER A 23 0.21 -27.36 -42.56
N TYR A 24 -0.86 -27.56 -41.78
CA TYR A 24 -1.69 -28.76 -41.86
C TYR A 24 -2.40 -28.87 -43.22
N VAL A 25 -2.95 -27.76 -43.74
CA VAL A 25 -3.57 -27.68 -45.06
C VAL A 25 -2.55 -27.93 -46.18
N ILE A 26 -1.33 -27.41 -46.07
CA ILE A 26 -0.25 -27.67 -47.03
C ILE A 26 0.21 -29.14 -46.97
N GLY A 27 0.34 -29.71 -45.78
CA GLY A 27 0.71 -31.11 -45.59
C GLY A 27 -0.28 -32.08 -46.23
N ILE A 28 -1.59 -31.84 -46.05
CA ILE A 28 -2.66 -32.65 -46.65
C ILE A 28 -2.79 -32.38 -48.16
N GLY A 29 -2.79 -31.11 -48.56
CA GLY A 29 -3.12 -30.71 -49.94
C GLY A 29 -1.97 -30.83 -50.94
N VAL A 30 -0.74 -30.55 -50.52
CA VAL A 30 0.43 -30.47 -51.43
C VAL A 30 1.34 -31.69 -51.29
N ILE A 31 1.58 -32.16 -50.06
CA ILE A 31 2.48 -33.30 -49.80
C ILE A 31 1.71 -34.62 -49.86
N GLY A 32 0.46 -34.65 -49.39
CA GLY A 32 -0.43 -35.81 -49.44
C GLY A 32 -1.25 -35.97 -50.73
N GLY A 33 -0.86 -35.34 -51.83
CA GLY A 33 -1.43 -35.61 -53.16
C GLY A 33 -2.79 -34.96 -53.49
N GLY A 34 -3.35 -34.11 -52.63
CA GLY A 34 -4.53 -33.27 -52.92
C GLY A 34 -5.87 -34.00 -53.09
N LYS A 35 -5.85 -35.33 -53.21
CA LYS A 35 -6.96 -36.24 -53.04
C LYS A 35 -6.60 -37.11 -51.84
N PHE A 36 -7.54 -37.46 -50.96
CA PHE A 36 -7.31 -38.45 -49.91
C PHE A 36 -7.00 -39.82 -50.56
N SER A 37 -5.76 -39.99 -51.02
CA SER A 37 -5.28 -41.27 -51.52
C SER A 37 -4.95 -42.12 -50.30
N PHE A 38 -5.34 -43.38 -50.36
CA PHE A 38 -4.99 -44.39 -49.36
C PHE A 38 -3.65 -45.07 -49.73
N GLU A 39 -2.86 -44.48 -50.62
CA GLU A 39 -1.57 -45.04 -51.00
C GLU A 39 -0.57 -44.90 -49.85
N ALA A 40 0.04 -46.02 -49.47
CA ALA A 40 0.93 -46.10 -48.32
C ALA A 40 2.11 -45.11 -48.39
N LEU A 41 2.60 -44.82 -49.61
CA LEU A 41 3.72 -43.91 -49.85
C LEU A 41 3.40 -42.44 -49.49
N GLU A 42 2.17 -42.00 -49.73
CA GLU A 42 1.75 -40.61 -49.42
C GLU A 42 1.54 -40.43 -47.92
N TRP A 43 1.02 -41.46 -47.24
CA TRP A 43 0.92 -41.50 -45.77
C TRP A 43 2.28 -41.55 -45.09
N GLU A 44 3.25 -42.28 -45.64
CA GLU A 44 4.62 -42.32 -45.13
C GLU A 44 5.28 -40.93 -45.22
N ARG A 45 5.11 -40.23 -46.35
CA ARG A 45 5.62 -38.86 -46.55
C ARG A 45 4.95 -37.84 -45.64
N PHE A 46 3.63 -37.90 -45.47
CA PHE A 46 2.90 -37.06 -44.53
C PHE A 46 3.35 -37.32 -43.08
N SER A 47 3.47 -38.58 -42.67
CA SER A 47 3.93 -38.97 -41.34
C SER A 47 5.36 -38.47 -41.06
N SER A 48 6.26 -38.59 -42.04
CA SER A 48 7.62 -38.06 -41.94
C SER A 48 7.64 -36.52 -41.81
N TYR A 49 6.85 -35.80 -42.60
CA TYR A 49 6.72 -34.34 -42.50
C TYR A 49 6.13 -33.90 -41.15
N PHE A 50 5.05 -34.56 -40.71
CA PHE A 50 4.40 -34.26 -39.45
C PHE A 50 5.32 -34.52 -38.25
N ASN A 51 5.99 -35.68 -38.22
CA ASN A 51 6.83 -36.06 -37.08
C ASN A 51 8.18 -35.31 -37.03
N ASN A 52 8.79 -35.01 -38.18
CA ASN A 52 10.11 -34.39 -38.22
C ASN A 52 10.08 -32.87 -38.28
N ILE A 53 8.99 -32.26 -38.77
CA ILE A 53 8.92 -30.81 -38.97
C ILE A 53 7.79 -30.21 -38.13
N LEU A 54 6.55 -30.70 -38.29
CA LEU A 54 5.40 -30.07 -37.63
C LEU A 54 5.39 -30.27 -36.11
N SER A 55 5.61 -31.50 -35.65
CA SER A 55 5.57 -31.88 -34.24
C SER A 55 6.63 -31.14 -33.39
N PRO A 56 7.91 -31.04 -33.82
CA PRO A 56 8.90 -30.23 -33.10
C PRO A 56 8.56 -28.74 -33.04
N ILE A 57 8.00 -28.17 -34.12
CA ILE A 57 7.58 -26.76 -34.16
C ILE A 57 6.43 -26.52 -33.17
N LEU A 58 5.43 -27.41 -33.15
CA LEU A 58 4.32 -27.36 -32.21
C LEU A 58 4.79 -27.51 -30.75
N ALA A 59 5.71 -28.44 -30.50
CA ALA A 59 6.29 -28.63 -29.17
C ALA A 59 7.08 -27.39 -28.72
N ALA A 60 7.89 -26.79 -29.61
CA ALA A 60 8.64 -25.57 -29.32
C ALA A 60 7.72 -24.38 -29.02
N ILE A 61 6.62 -24.25 -29.77
CA ILE A 61 5.58 -23.24 -29.54
C ILE A 61 4.88 -23.43 -28.19
N ALA A 62 4.46 -24.65 -27.88
CA ALA A 62 3.80 -24.96 -26.62
C ALA A 62 4.74 -24.68 -25.43
N ALA A 63 6.01 -25.06 -25.56
CA ALA A 63 7.05 -24.74 -24.58
C ALA A 63 7.26 -23.23 -24.42
N ALA A 64 7.27 -22.46 -25.52
CA ALA A 64 7.39 -21.00 -25.45
C ALA A 64 6.19 -20.36 -24.73
N ILE A 65 4.95 -20.78 -25.05
CA ILE A 65 3.74 -20.28 -24.39
C ILE A 65 3.76 -20.65 -22.90
N ALA A 66 4.09 -21.89 -22.55
CA ALA A 66 4.21 -22.33 -21.17
C ALA A 66 5.29 -21.53 -20.41
N PHE A 67 6.44 -21.28 -21.03
CA PHE A 67 7.51 -20.47 -20.46
C PHE A 67 7.07 -19.02 -20.23
N PHE A 68 6.41 -18.38 -21.21
CA PHE A 68 5.87 -17.03 -21.05
C PHE A 68 4.79 -16.96 -19.97
N SER A 69 3.91 -17.97 -19.90
CA SER A 69 2.87 -18.05 -18.87
C SER A 69 3.47 -18.22 -17.47
N LEU A 70 4.40 -19.15 -17.29
CA LEU A 70 5.10 -19.39 -16.02
C LEU A 70 5.91 -18.16 -15.58
N THR A 71 6.63 -17.52 -16.50
CA THR A 71 7.39 -16.30 -16.16
C THR A 71 6.48 -15.14 -15.78
N HIS A 72 5.31 -15.01 -16.40
CA HIS A 72 4.29 -14.04 -16.01
C HIS A 72 3.75 -14.33 -14.60
N GLN A 73 3.29 -15.57 -14.35
CA GLN A 73 2.77 -16.01 -13.06
C GLN A 73 3.80 -15.83 -11.93
N LEU A 74 5.07 -16.21 -12.17
CA LEU A 74 6.15 -16.02 -11.21
C LEU A 74 6.41 -14.54 -10.91
N ARG A 75 6.31 -13.67 -11.91
CA ARG A 75 6.50 -12.23 -11.72
C ARG A 75 5.36 -11.61 -10.92
N GLU A 76 4.13 -12.01 -11.20
CA GLU A 76 2.96 -11.58 -10.43
C GLU A 76 3.03 -12.06 -8.99
N ALA A 77 3.33 -13.35 -8.77
CA ALA A 77 3.53 -13.91 -7.43
C ALA A 77 4.65 -13.20 -6.65
N ARG A 78 5.78 -12.89 -7.30
CA ARG A 78 6.87 -12.11 -6.67
C ARG A 78 6.43 -10.68 -6.31
N ARG A 79 5.66 -10.03 -7.19
CA ARG A 79 5.14 -8.68 -6.92
C ARG A 79 4.16 -8.69 -5.75
N GLU A 80 3.25 -9.65 -5.73
CA GLU A 80 2.29 -9.82 -4.64
C GLU A 80 3.00 -10.13 -3.31
N SER A 81 3.97 -11.04 -3.33
CA SER A 81 4.80 -11.36 -2.16
C SER A 81 5.53 -10.12 -1.62
N SER A 82 6.16 -9.34 -2.50
CA SER A 82 6.87 -8.11 -2.09
C SER A 82 5.90 -7.06 -1.53
N LEU A 83 4.73 -6.89 -2.13
CA LEU A 83 3.71 -5.96 -1.64
C LEU A 83 3.17 -6.39 -0.27
N ASN A 84 2.93 -7.69 -0.07
CA ASN A 84 2.50 -8.25 1.21
C ASN A 84 3.56 -8.04 2.32
N GLU A 85 4.84 -8.23 1.99
CA GLU A 85 5.94 -7.95 2.91
C GLU A 85 5.99 -6.47 3.30
N GLN A 86 5.87 -5.56 2.32
CA GLN A 86 5.83 -4.12 2.59
C GLN A 86 4.64 -3.75 3.48
N ILE A 87 3.45 -4.27 3.17
CA ILE A 87 2.23 -4.10 3.98
C ILE A 87 2.47 -4.54 5.43
N ALA A 88 3.03 -5.74 5.62
CA ALA A 88 3.30 -6.26 6.96
C ALA A 88 4.34 -5.41 7.72
N ASN A 89 5.37 -4.94 7.02
CA ASN A 89 6.40 -4.08 7.60
C ASN A 89 5.81 -2.72 8.04
N TYR A 90 4.96 -2.09 7.24
CA TYR A 90 4.30 -0.84 7.63
C TYR A 90 3.31 -1.04 8.77
N LEU A 91 2.57 -2.15 8.82
CA LEU A 91 1.71 -2.47 9.96
C LEU A 91 2.53 -2.61 11.25
N ASN A 92 3.67 -3.29 11.18
CA ASN A 92 4.58 -3.43 12.32
C ASN A 92 5.16 -2.08 12.74
N ASN A 93 5.50 -1.21 11.77
CA ASN A 93 5.96 0.15 12.06
C ASN A 93 4.89 0.98 12.76
N ILE A 94 3.63 0.95 12.30
CA ILE A 94 2.50 1.63 12.95
C ILE A 94 2.36 1.17 14.40
N LYS A 95 2.38 -0.14 14.65
CA LYS A 95 2.31 -0.70 16.02
C LYS A 95 3.46 -0.25 16.90
N LEU A 96 4.67 -0.18 16.34
CA LEU A 96 5.84 0.32 17.05
C LEU A 96 5.67 1.79 17.43
N LEU A 97 5.23 2.63 16.49
CA LEU A 97 4.97 4.07 16.71
C LEU A 97 3.89 4.27 17.78
N GLN A 98 2.77 3.55 17.70
CA GLN A 98 1.73 3.56 18.74
C GLN A 98 2.30 3.19 20.12
N SER A 99 3.11 2.13 20.21
CA SER A 99 3.76 1.74 21.47
C SER A 99 4.74 2.81 22.01
N MET A 100 5.47 3.49 21.12
CA MET A 100 6.36 4.58 21.48
C MET A 100 5.57 5.80 21.99
N ILE A 101 4.45 6.12 21.35
CA ILE A 101 3.50 7.17 21.78
C ILE A 101 3.00 6.85 23.19
N ASP A 102 2.50 5.63 23.42
CA ASP A 102 1.97 5.24 24.74
C ASP A 102 3.04 5.29 25.83
N LYS A 103 4.27 4.87 25.52
CA LYS A 103 5.39 4.96 26.47
C LYS A 103 5.73 6.41 26.83
N ARG A 104 5.68 7.31 25.86
CA ARG A 104 5.91 8.75 26.08
C ARG A 104 4.74 9.39 26.81
N TRP A 105 3.51 9.02 26.47
CA TRP A 105 2.31 9.46 27.17
C TRP A 105 2.35 9.11 28.66
N LYS A 106 2.74 7.89 29.02
CA LYS A 106 2.97 7.47 30.42
C LYS A 106 4.01 8.34 31.15
N THR A 107 5.00 8.87 30.42
CA THR A 107 6.00 9.78 30.99
C THR A 107 5.38 11.15 31.26
N ILE A 108 4.56 11.66 30.32
CA ILE A 108 3.79 12.90 30.50
C ILE A 108 2.82 12.78 31.67
N ILE A 109 2.05 11.69 31.78
CA ILE A 109 1.15 11.43 32.91
C ILE A 109 1.93 11.50 34.22
N ARG A 110 3.12 10.86 34.29
CA ARG A 110 3.94 10.88 35.51
C ARG A 110 4.43 12.28 35.89
N VAL A 111 4.79 13.10 34.89
CA VAL A 111 5.27 14.47 35.10
C VAL A 111 4.11 15.40 35.47
N ASN A 112 2.96 15.21 34.84
CA ASN A 112 1.73 15.98 35.01
C ASN A 112 0.96 15.58 36.29
N GLN A 113 1.18 14.35 36.77
CA GLN A 113 0.40 13.72 37.84
C GLN A 113 -1.10 13.57 37.50
N MET A 114 -1.44 13.64 36.22
CA MET A 114 -2.81 13.59 35.72
C MET A 114 -2.86 12.89 34.37
N ASP A 115 -3.88 12.04 34.18
CA ASP A 115 -4.14 11.37 32.92
C ASP A 115 -5.28 12.04 32.16
N TRP A 116 -4.91 12.84 31.16
CA TRP A 116 -5.87 13.53 30.30
C TRP A 116 -6.60 12.60 29.34
N GLU A 117 -6.17 11.34 29.20
CA GLU A 117 -6.85 10.35 28.37
C GLU A 117 -8.14 9.84 29.03
N GLU A 118 -8.16 9.80 30.36
CA GLU A 118 -9.35 9.44 31.16
C GLU A 118 -10.36 10.61 31.26
N GLU A 119 -9.90 11.85 31.08
CA GLU A 119 -10.77 13.02 31.10
C GLU A 119 -11.67 13.13 29.86
N PRO A 120 -12.83 13.80 29.98
CA PRO A 120 -13.68 14.12 28.82
C PRO A 120 -12.91 14.98 27.80
N PHE A 121 -13.18 14.79 26.51
CA PHE A 121 -12.44 15.48 25.44
C PHE A 121 -12.55 17.01 25.52
N TYR A 122 -13.70 17.56 25.93
CA TYR A 122 -13.89 19.00 26.14
C TYR A 122 -13.11 19.57 27.33
N ALA A 123 -12.67 18.71 28.26
CA ALA A 123 -11.86 19.15 29.40
C ALA A 123 -10.41 19.47 28.98
N ILE A 124 -9.96 18.95 27.83
CA ILE A 124 -8.65 19.25 27.27
C ILE A 124 -8.74 20.59 26.53
N ASN A 125 -8.45 21.70 27.22
CA ASN A 125 -8.41 23.04 26.65
C ASN A 125 -7.36 23.90 27.35
N VAL A 126 -6.93 25.00 26.70
CA VAL A 126 -5.92 25.93 27.23
C VAL A 126 -6.21 26.38 28.67
N ALA A 127 -7.46 26.70 29.01
CA ALA A 127 -7.80 27.22 30.34
C ALA A 127 -7.57 26.17 31.44
N ASN A 128 -8.06 24.95 31.23
CA ASN A 128 -7.88 23.83 32.16
C ASN A 128 -6.41 23.40 32.27
N ILE A 129 -5.70 23.38 31.14
CA ILE A 129 -4.27 23.07 31.10
C ILE A 129 -3.50 24.12 31.90
N LYS A 130 -3.79 25.41 31.70
CA LYS A 130 -3.14 26.52 32.41
C LYS A 130 -3.40 26.48 33.92
N GLU A 131 -4.60 26.11 34.34
CA GLU A 131 -4.94 26.02 35.77
C GLU A 131 -4.24 24.85 36.46
N ARG A 132 -4.12 23.71 35.76
CA ARG A 132 -3.63 22.45 36.36
C ARG A 132 -2.14 22.21 36.19
N LEU A 133 -1.52 22.78 35.16
CA LEU A 133 -0.09 22.62 34.90
C LEU A 133 0.73 23.76 35.48
N ASN A 134 1.62 23.41 36.41
CA ASN A 134 2.81 24.23 36.62
C ASN A 134 3.70 24.12 35.37
N LYS A 135 4.24 25.24 34.89
CA LYS A 135 5.21 25.27 33.77
C LYS A 135 6.47 24.50 34.15
N LEU A 136 6.46 23.20 33.87
CA LEU A 136 7.62 22.34 34.03
C LEU A 136 8.43 22.39 32.74
N ASP A 137 9.64 22.93 32.79
CA ASP A 137 10.56 23.00 31.64
C ASP A 137 10.83 21.62 31.00
N TYR A 138 10.61 20.54 31.76
CA TYR A 138 10.76 19.16 31.30
C TYR A 138 9.60 18.66 30.43
N LEU A 139 8.42 19.28 30.52
CA LEU A 139 7.23 18.83 29.79
C LEU A 139 7.33 19.19 28.31
N THR A 140 7.78 20.41 27.97
CA THR A 140 7.89 20.87 26.58
C THR A 140 8.70 19.91 25.69
N PRO A 141 9.90 19.43 26.07
CA PRO A 141 10.63 18.46 25.24
C PRO A 141 9.93 17.11 25.04
N GLU A 142 9.22 16.60 26.05
CA GLU A 142 8.46 15.33 25.90
C GLU A 142 7.27 15.50 24.97
N ILE A 143 6.63 16.67 25.03
CA ILE A 143 5.53 17.06 24.16
C ILE A 143 6.03 17.20 22.70
N ILE A 144 7.14 17.91 22.46
CA ILE A 144 7.76 17.99 21.12
C ILE A 144 8.14 16.60 20.57
N ARG A 145 8.61 15.68 21.43
CA ARG A 145 8.91 14.31 21.01
C ARG A 145 7.67 13.54 20.58
N LEU A 146 6.54 13.72 21.28
CA LEU A 146 5.27 13.14 20.86
C LEU A 146 4.83 13.67 19.50
N PHE A 147 5.03 14.96 19.22
CA PHE A 147 4.62 15.57 17.95
C PHE A 147 5.23 14.86 16.76
N ARG A 148 6.54 14.60 16.81
CA ARG A 148 7.24 13.88 15.75
C ARG A 148 6.73 12.45 15.58
N LEU A 149 6.41 11.78 16.69
CA LEU A 149 5.82 10.44 16.63
C LEU A 149 4.43 10.44 16.00
N PHE A 150 3.65 11.51 16.20
CA PHE A 150 2.35 11.68 15.54
C PHE A 150 2.49 11.94 14.04
N GLU A 151 3.43 12.78 13.63
CA GLU A 151 3.76 12.98 12.21
C GLU A 151 4.17 11.65 11.55
N ASP A 152 5.13 10.94 12.17
CA ASP A 152 5.59 9.64 11.70
C ASP A 152 4.45 8.60 11.62
N LEU A 153 3.51 8.63 12.58
CA LEU A 153 2.34 7.75 12.60
C LEU A 153 1.39 8.04 11.44
N VAL A 154 1.06 9.32 11.22
CA VAL A 154 0.16 9.72 10.11
C VAL A 154 0.78 9.34 8.77
N ASP A 155 2.07 9.60 8.57
CA ASP A 155 2.79 9.23 7.35
C ASP A 155 2.79 7.70 7.15
N ALA A 156 3.06 6.93 8.20
CA ALA A 156 3.06 5.47 8.13
C ALA A 156 1.66 4.91 7.79
N VAL A 157 0.59 5.48 8.37
CA VAL A 157 -0.80 5.08 8.09
C VAL A 157 -1.19 5.44 6.65
N GLN A 158 -0.79 6.60 6.14
CA GLN A 158 -1.03 6.99 4.75
C GLN A 158 -0.34 6.05 3.77
N TRP A 159 0.93 5.71 4.02
CA TRP A 159 1.67 4.73 3.22
C TRP A 159 1.06 3.33 3.28
N TYR A 160 0.69 2.86 4.47
CA TYR A 160 0.00 1.58 4.65
C TYR A 160 -1.29 1.52 3.82
N THR A 161 -2.06 2.60 3.83
CA THR A 161 -3.31 2.74 3.08
C THR A 161 -3.07 2.77 1.58
N HIS A 162 -2.01 3.44 1.13
CA HIS A 162 -1.59 3.46 -0.27
C HIS A 162 -1.23 2.05 -0.77
N LEU A 163 -0.39 1.32 -0.03
CA LEU A 163 0.01 -0.05 -0.38
C LEU A 163 -1.18 -1.02 -0.43
N HIS A 164 -2.15 -0.89 0.48
CA HIS A 164 -3.38 -1.68 0.44
C HIS A 164 -4.24 -1.37 -0.79
N LYS A 165 -4.35 -0.11 -1.17
CA LYS A 165 -5.04 0.31 -2.40
C LYS A 165 -4.36 -0.23 -3.66
N GLU A 166 -3.02 -0.37 -3.66
CA GLU A 166 -2.31 -0.99 -4.78
C GLU A 166 -2.53 -2.51 -4.89
N LYS A 167 -2.81 -3.18 -3.76
CA LYS A 167 -3.09 -4.62 -3.72
C LYS A 167 -4.48 -4.96 -4.26
N ILE A 168 -5.46 -4.10 -3.97
CA ILE A 168 -6.85 -4.34 -4.35
C ILE A 168 -7.08 -3.80 -5.74
N ASP A 169 -7.48 -4.68 -6.66
CA ASP A 169 -8.00 -4.25 -7.94
C ASP A 169 -9.38 -3.60 -7.72
N LEU A 170 -9.37 -2.28 -7.58
CA LEU A 170 -10.55 -1.44 -7.38
C LEU A 170 -11.61 -1.59 -8.50
N SER A 171 -11.27 -2.26 -9.61
CA SER A 171 -12.21 -2.56 -10.69
C SER A 171 -13.00 -3.87 -10.50
N THR A 172 -12.55 -4.78 -9.62
CA THR A 172 -13.14 -6.12 -9.47
C THR A 172 -13.77 -6.39 -8.10
N GLN A 173 -13.45 -5.59 -7.07
CA GLN A 173 -14.03 -5.73 -5.74
C GLN A 173 -14.90 -4.53 -5.37
N SER A 174 -16.11 -4.81 -4.88
CA SER A 174 -17.09 -3.82 -4.40
C SER A 174 -16.72 -3.19 -3.05
N PHE A 175 -15.46 -3.24 -2.64
CA PHE A 175 -15.02 -2.64 -1.39
C PHE A 175 -14.91 -1.12 -1.61
N PRO A 176 -15.78 -0.29 -1.01
CA PRO A 176 -15.83 1.13 -1.33
C PRO A 176 -14.50 1.81 -0.95
N LYS A 177 -14.03 2.72 -1.81
CA LYS A 177 -12.90 3.62 -1.50
C LYS A 177 -13.07 4.33 -0.15
N ASN A 178 -14.31 4.56 0.27
CA ASN A 178 -14.67 5.19 1.52
C ASN A 178 -14.26 4.34 2.74
N GLU A 179 -14.38 3.01 2.67
CA GLU A 179 -14.03 2.14 3.80
C GLU A 179 -12.52 2.15 4.10
N TRP A 180 -11.68 2.29 3.08
CA TRP A 180 -10.23 2.46 3.27
C TRP A 180 -9.86 3.81 3.90
N ALA A 181 -10.57 4.87 3.51
CA ALA A 181 -10.39 6.17 4.16
C ALA A 181 -10.79 6.08 5.64
N HIS A 182 -11.94 5.48 5.94
CA HIS A 182 -12.41 5.27 7.31
C HIS A 182 -11.45 4.43 8.15
N PHE A 183 -10.90 3.34 7.60
CA PHE A 183 -9.89 2.53 8.30
C PHE A 183 -8.64 3.35 8.64
N SER A 184 -8.12 4.12 7.69
CA SER A 184 -6.92 4.95 7.91
C SER A 184 -7.17 6.05 8.94
N GLN A 185 -8.36 6.66 8.92
CA GLN A 185 -8.76 7.68 9.88
C GLN A 185 -8.90 7.06 11.28
N ALA A 186 -9.52 5.89 11.41
CA ALA A 186 -9.71 5.23 12.69
C ALA A 186 -8.38 4.98 13.43
N LEU A 187 -7.34 4.54 12.72
CA LEU A 187 -6.00 4.32 13.30
C LEU A 187 -5.36 5.61 13.85
N ILE A 188 -5.65 6.76 13.25
CA ILE A 188 -5.17 8.07 13.69
C ILE A 188 -6.04 8.57 14.85
N GLN A 189 -7.36 8.38 14.77
CA GLN A 189 -8.34 8.79 15.78
C GLN A 189 -8.13 8.10 17.15
N GLU A 190 -7.50 6.92 17.19
CA GLU A 190 -7.06 6.29 18.44
C GLU A 190 -6.13 7.21 19.27
N GLN A 191 -5.46 8.17 18.64
CA GLN A 191 -4.54 9.10 19.29
C GLN A 191 -5.11 10.52 19.47
N ASP A 192 -6.37 10.74 19.12
CA ASP A 192 -7.00 12.08 19.02
C ASP A 192 -6.90 12.87 20.33
N LYS A 193 -7.23 12.26 21.47
CA LYS A 193 -7.10 12.90 22.80
C LYS A 193 -5.68 13.35 23.10
N LYS A 194 -4.68 12.51 22.80
CA LYS A 194 -3.26 12.82 23.06
C LYS A 194 -2.80 13.94 22.12
N MET A 195 -3.25 13.90 20.86
CA MET A 195 -2.98 14.93 19.86
C MET A 195 -3.62 16.28 20.24
N LYS A 196 -4.85 16.27 20.76
CA LYS A 196 -5.53 17.47 21.26
C LYS A 196 -4.83 18.06 22.48
N TYR A 197 -4.46 17.24 23.46
CA TYR A 197 -3.70 17.72 24.61
C TYR A 197 -2.40 18.41 24.19
N CYS A 198 -1.69 17.79 23.25
CA CYS A 198 -0.51 18.34 22.62
C CYS A 198 -0.77 19.69 21.93
N TYR A 199 -1.90 19.82 21.24
CA TYR A 199 -2.31 21.04 20.53
C TYR A 199 -2.63 22.18 21.49
N GLU A 200 -3.43 21.91 22.52
CA GLU A 200 -3.80 22.89 23.53
C GLU A 200 -2.58 23.32 24.36
N TYR A 201 -1.65 22.40 24.64
CA TYR A 201 -0.36 22.70 25.26
C TYR A 201 0.51 23.62 24.36
N CYS A 202 0.53 23.38 23.04
CA CYS A 202 1.19 24.27 22.09
C CYS A 202 0.62 25.69 22.14
N ILE A 203 -0.71 25.82 22.09
CA ILE A 203 -1.37 27.13 22.16
C ILE A 203 -0.99 27.83 23.47
N TRP A 204 -1.11 27.13 24.59
CA TRP A 204 -0.72 27.68 25.89
C TRP A 204 0.74 28.16 25.89
N SER A 205 1.66 27.34 25.35
CA SER A 205 3.08 27.66 25.25
C SER A 205 3.38 28.88 24.37
N LEU A 206 2.57 29.12 23.33
CA LEU A 206 2.67 30.33 22.49
C LEU A 206 2.12 31.57 23.19
N THR A 207 1.03 31.43 23.97
CA THR A 207 0.43 32.56 24.69
C THR A 207 1.26 33.01 25.88
N GLU A 208 1.96 32.11 26.54
CA GLU A 208 2.81 32.42 27.68
C GLU A 208 4.17 31.72 27.60
N PRO A 209 5.07 32.19 26.73
CA PRO A 209 6.32 31.50 26.43
C PRO A 209 7.23 31.32 27.65
N THR A 210 7.78 30.11 27.76
CA THR A 210 8.92 29.80 28.63
C THR A 210 10.21 29.82 27.80
N LYS A 211 11.38 29.88 28.45
CA LYS A 211 12.68 29.75 27.75
C LYS A 211 12.75 28.50 26.88
N GLN A 212 12.11 27.42 27.31
CA GLN A 212 12.07 26.17 26.57
C GLN A 212 11.07 26.23 25.39
N ALA A 213 9.92 26.89 25.56
CA ALA A 213 9.00 27.14 24.45
C ALA A 213 9.65 27.99 23.36
N ASP A 214 10.40 29.03 23.72
CA ASP A 214 11.14 29.87 22.76
C ASP A 214 12.15 29.04 21.94
N LYS A 215 12.84 28.11 22.60
CA LYS A 215 13.78 27.19 21.95
C LYS A 215 13.11 26.30 20.90
N TYR A 216 11.87 25.87 21.14
CA TYR A 216 11.12 24.96 20.26
C TYR A 216 10.00 25.66 19.48
N TYR A 217 10.04 26.99 19.38
CA TYR A 217 8.95 27.79 18.82
C TYR A 217 8.53 27.35 17.41
N LYS A 218 9.50 26.95 16.57
CA LYS A 218 9.23 26.46 15.22
C LYS A 218 8.46 25.15 15.24
N GLU A 219 8.89 24.18 16.04
CA GLU A 219 8.24 22.89 16.18
C GLU A 219 6.83 23.01 16.74
N ILE A 220 6.62 23.94 17.67
CA ILE A 220 5.29 24.25 18.24
C ILE A 220 4.33 24.74 17.15
N ILE A 221 4.78 25.67 16.29
CA ILE A 221 3.97 26.18 15.17
C ILE A 221 3.67 25.08 14.16
N ILE A 222 4.67 24.27 13.80
CA ILE A 222 4.51 23.18 12.83
C ILE A 222 3.43 22.21 13.33
N TYR A 223 3.52 21.80 14.60
CA TYR A 223 2.54 20.89 15.17
C TYR A 223 1.14 21.48 15.25
N ARG A 224 1.03 22.77 15.60
CA ARG A 224 -0.26 23.47 15.58
C ARG A 224 -0.92 23.39 14.20
N GLN A 225 -0.18 23.73 13.15
CA GLN A 225 -0.68 23.67 11.78
C GLN A 225 -1.01 22.23 11.36
N PHE A 226 -0.17 21.27 11.73
CA PHE A 226 -0.40 19.86 11.47
C PHE A 226 -1.72 19.37 12.07
N TYR A 227 -1.99 19.66 13.34
CA TYR A 227 -3.24 19.30 14.00
C TYR A 227 -4.45 19.98 13.34
N GLU A 228 -4.37 21.28 13.08
CA GLU A 228 -5.44 22.05 12.42
C GLU A 228 -5.77 21.46 11.03
N ASN A 229 -4.76 21.05 10.25
CA ASN A 229 -4.96 20.40 8.96
C ASN A 229 -5.66 19.02 9.10
N LEU A 230 -5.34 18.25 10.14
CA LEU A 230 -5.97 16.95 10.39
C LEU A 230 -7.44 17.11 10.77
N VAL A 231 -7.77 18.15 11.54
CA VAL A 231 -9.15 18.51 11.88
C VAL A 231 -9.92 18.99 10.65
N GLU A 232 -9.36 19.94 9.88
CA GLU A 232 -9.98 20.48 8.67
C GLU A 232 -10.26 19.40 7.62
N SER A 233 -9.36 18.42 7.50
CA SER A 233 -9.53 17.28 6.59
C SER A 233 -10.50 16.20 7.10
N GLY A 234 -11.06 16.36 8.30
CA GLY A 234 -11.94 15.37 8.94
C GLY A 234 -11.24 14.07 9.34
N THR A 235 -9.92 14.10 9.50
CA THR A 235 -9.13 12.96 9.99
C THR A 235 -9.29 12.79 11.50
N LEU A 236 -9.35 13.91 12.24
CA LEU A 236 -9.62 13.96 13.68
C LEU A 236 -11.03 14.49 13.95
N ASN A 237 -11.58 14.23 15.14
CA ASN A 237 -12.90 14.73 15.53
C ASN A 237 -12.77 16.12 16.18
N GLU A 238 -13.69 17.04 15.85
CA GLU A 238 -13.70 18.39 16.45
C GLU A 238 -14.24 18.46 17.89
N SER A 239 -14.79 17.37 18.43
CA SER A 239 -15.74 17.43 19.55
C SER A 239 -15.43 16.54 20.75
#